data_AF-A0A835LAB2-F1
#
_entry.id   AF-A0A835LAB2-F1
#
_cell.length_a   1.000
_cell.length_b   1.000
_cell.length_c   1.000
_cell.angle_alpha   90.00
_cell.angle_beta   90.00
_cell.angle_gamma   90.00
#
_symmetry.space_group_name_H-M   'P 1'
#
loop_
_entity.id
_entity.type
_entity.pdbx_description
1 polymer ?
#
loop_
_entity_poly.entity_id
_entity_poly.type
_entity_poly.pdbx_seq_one_letter_code
_entity_poly.pdbx_strand_id
1 'polypeptide(L)'
;IKSTFSQLITNMEYLPGVTMDVASRIYVGSDNRINKRFLKDTKEIFKSSCQKIDTSKPSKAASLINNWVSEKTRGKIEKLIHSNDISRDTSLILVNAIYFA
;
A
#
# COMPACT_ATOMS: atom_id res chain seq x y z
N ILE A 1 0.08 13.48 14.24
CA ILE A 1 0.48 12.70 13.04
C ILE A 1 -0.47 11.52 12.81
N LYS A 2 -0.54 10.51 13.68
CA LYS A 2 -1.43 9.33 13.48
C LYS A 2 -2.91 9.70 13.29
N SER A 3 -3.46 10.49 14.21
CA SER A 3 -4.86 10.96 14.15
C SER A 3 -5.12 11.86 12.94
N THR A 4 -4.20 12.77 12.65
CA THR A 4 -4.28 13.71 11.52
C THR A 4 -4.35 12.98 10.18
N PHE A 5 -3.50 11.97 9.97
CA PHE A 5 -3.45 11.22 8.72
C PHE A 5 -4.69 10.32 8.56
N SER A 6 -5.14 9.70 9.66
CA SER A 6 -6.37 8.91 9.67
C SER A 6 -7.62 9.75 9.37
N GLN A 7 -7.69 10.97 9.94
CA GLN A 7 -8.74 11.94 9.63
C GLN A 7 -8.70 12.38 8.17
N LEU A 8 -7.50 12.65 7.63
CA LEU A 8 -7.35 13.03 6.23
C LEU A 8 -7.83 11.94 5.27
N ILE A 9 -7.44 10.67 5.50
CA ILE A 9 -7.95 9.54 4.71
C ILE A 9 -9.48 9.43 4.83
N THR A 10 -10.03 9.56 6.03
CA THR A 10 -11.48 9.46 6.24
C THR A 10 -12.23 10.60 5.55
N ASN A 11 -11.71 11.82 5.57
CA ASN A 11 -12.33 12.96 4.90
C ASN A 11 -12.29 12.82 3.37
N MET A 12 -11.22 12.23 2.83
CA MET A 12 -11.10 11.98 1.38
C MET A 12 -12.07 10.89 0.89
N GLU A 13 -12.34 9.87 1.71
CA GLU A 13 -13.32 8.81 1.38
C GLU A 13 -14.77 9.33 1.29
N TYR A 14 -15.09 10.48 1.88
CA TYR A 14 -16.46 11.02 1.99
C TYR A 14 -16.61 12.43 1.39
N LEU A 15 -16.09 12.64 0.17
CA LEU A 15 -16.33 13.90 -0.55
C LEU A 15 -17.69 13.87 -1.27
N PRO A 16 -18.64 14.77 -0.94
CA PRO A 16 -19.97 14.78 -1.56
C PRO A 16 -19.88 15.00 -3.07
N GLY A 17 -20.50 14.11 -3.85
CA GLY A 17 -20.54 14.20 -5.31
C GLY A 17 -19.32 13.64 -6.04
N VAL A 18 -18.36 13.03 -5.33
CA VAL A 18 -17.18 12.37 -5.91
C VAL A 18 -17.08 10.96 -5.35
N THR A 19 -16.86 9.97 -6.23
CA THR A 19 -16.50 8.63 -5.77
C THR A 19 -14.97 8.58 -5.65
N MET A 20 -14.47 8.46 -4.42
CA MET A 20 -13.04 8.37 -4.16
C MET A 20 -12.67 7.07 -3.45
N ASP A 21 -11.81 6.29 -4.10
CA ASP A 21 -11.23 5.09 -3.51
C ASP A 21 -9.77 5.41 -3.16
N VAL A 22 -9.48 5.57 -1.86
CA VAL A 22 -8.11 5.77 -1.34
C VAL A 22 -7.59 4.46 -0.77
N ALA A 23 -6.45 3.99 -1.26
CA ALA A 23 -5.81 2.79 -0.76
C ALA A 23 -4.33 3.02 -0.48
N SER A 24 -3.94 2.84 0.78
CA SER A 24 -2.53 2.80 1.19
C SER A 24 -2.18 1.41 1.67
N ARG A 25 -0.99 0.88 1.38
CA ARG A 25 -0.47 -0.37 1.97
C ARG A 25 1.03 -0.32 2.09
N ILE A 26 1.54 -0.91 3.17
CA ILE A 26 2.97 -1.10 3.39
C ILE A 26 3.32 -2.55 3.10
N TYR A 27 4.32 -2.74 2.25
CA TYR A 27 4.95 -4.03 1.99
C TYR A 27 6.33 -4.05 2.62
N VAL A 28 6.69 -5.16 3.26
CA VAL A 28 7.98 -5.31 3.95
C VAL A 28 8.67 -6.57 3.48
N GLY A 29 9.98 -6.49 3.23
CA GLY A 29 10.79 -7.65 2.88
C GLY A 29 10.65 -8.77 3.92
N SER A 30 10.51 -10.02 3.47
CA SER A 30 10.25 -11.19 4.31
C SER A 30 11.26 -11.37 5.45
N ASP A 31 12.51 -11.00 5.18
CA ASP A 31 13.66 -11.18 6.08
C ASP A 31 13.70 -10.14 7.20
N ASN A 32 12.88 -9.09 7.10
CA ASN A 32 12.81 -8.06 8.13
C ASN A 32 11.91 -8.46 9.30
N ARG A 33 12.40 -8.18 10.51
CA ARG A 33 11.62 -8.29 11.75
C ARG A 33 10.82 -7.01 11.94
N ILE A 34 9.50 -7.12 11.82
CA ILE A 34 8.61 -5.97 12.00
C ILE A 34 8.21 -5.87 13.46
N ASN A 35 8.39 -4.68 14.05
CA ASN A 35 7.91 -4.41 15.39
C ASN A 35 6.37 -4.56 15.44
N LYS A 36 5.85 -5.35 16.38
CA LYS A 36 4.41 -5.57 16.55
C LYS A 36 3.61 -4.27 16.74
N ARG A 37 4.21 -3.27 17.40
CA ARG A 37 3.61 -1.93 17.55
C ARG A 37 3.49 -1.22 16.19
N PHE A 38 4.50 -1.34 15.32
CA PHE A 38 4.43 -0.79 13.97
C PHE A 38 3.33 -1.46 13.13
N LEU A 39 3.15 -2.77 13.23
CA LEU A 39 2.03 -3.48 12.58
C LEU A 39 0.66 -2.99 13.06
N LYS A 40 0.52 -2.76 14.37
CA LYS A 40 -0.72 -2.25 14.94
C LYS A 40 -0.99 -0.82 14.46
N ASP A 41 0.01 0.05 14.55
CA ASP A 41 -0.08 1.44 14.17
C ASP A 41 -0.42 1.61 12.68
N THR A 42 0.20 0.82 11.81
CA THR A 42 -0.05 0.91 10.37
C THR A 42 -1.45 0.43 9.99
N LYS A 43 -1.96 -0.61 10.66
CA LYS A 43 -3.35 -1.05 10.50
C LYS A 43 -4.36 0.02 10.92
N GLU A 44 -4.08 0.72 12.02
CA GLU A 44 -4.95 1.80 12.53
C GLU A 44 -4.91 3.06 11.63
N ILE A 45 -3.75 3.42 11.10
CA ILE A 45 -3.58 4.66 10.30
C ILE A 45 -4.03 4.46 8.86
N PHE A 46 -3.58 3.41 8.19
CA PHE A 46 -3.76 3.22 6.75
C PHE A 46 -4.97 2.36 6.40
N LYS A 47 -5.73 1.91 7.42
CA LYS A 47 -6.81 0.91 7.30
C LYS A 47 -6.38 -0.37 6.55
N SER A 48 -5.08 -0.58 6.38
CA SER A 48 -4.52 -1.66 5.59
C SER A 48 -3.51 -2.45 6.39
N SER A 49 -3.54 -3.76 6.18
CA SER A 49 -2.55 -4.66 6.75
C SER A 49 -1.20 -4.42 6.09
N CYS A 50 -0.16 -4.19 6.89
CA CYS A 50 1.21 -4.39 6.45
C CYS A 50 1.38 -5.84 5.97
N GLN A 51 1.95 -6.02 4.79
CA GLN A 51 2.09 -7.33 4.14
C GLN A 51 3.56 -7.66 3.91
N LYS A 52 3.97 -8.89 4.24
CA LYS A 52 5.31 -9.36 3.88
C LYS A 52 5.37 -9.79 2.42
N ILE A 53 6.48 -9.45 1.75
CA ILE A 53 6.78 -9.86 0.38
C ILE A 53 8.18 -10.45 0.30
N ASP A 54 8.35 -11.42 -0.61
CA ASP A 54 9.64 -12.02 -0.92
C ASP A 54 10.37 -11.14 -1.94
N THR A 55 11.28 -10.30 -1.46
CA THR A 55 12.06 -9.37 -2.30
C THR A 55 13.16 -10.08 -3.10
N SER A 56 13.46 -11.35 -2.79
CA SER A 56 14.32 -12.18 -3.62
C SER A 56 13.66 -12.61 -4.93
N LYS A 57 12.33 -12.45 -5.04
CA LYS A 57 11.52 -12.73 -6.24
C LYS A 57 10.86 -11.44 -6.76
N PRO A 58 11.65 -10.48 -7.29
CA PRO A 58 11.17 -9.15 -7.63
C PRO A 58 9.99 -9.14 -8.59
N SER A 59 9.97 -10.00 -9.62
CA SER A 59 8.84 -10.09 -10.55
C SER A 59 7.55 -10.53 -9.86
N LYS A 60 7.62 -11.48 -8.92
CA LYS A 60 6.45 -11.94 -8.17
C LYS A 60 5.97 -10.87 -7.18
N ALA A 61 6.89 -10.18 -6.53
CA ALA A 61 6.59 -9.08 -5.63
C ALA A 61 5.92 -7.91 -6.36
N ALA A 62 6.48 -7.49 -7.51
CA ALA A 62 5.93 -6.42 -8.33
C ALA A 62 4.52 -6.78 -8.84
N SER A 63 4.32 -8.00 -9.36
CA SER A 63 2.98 -8.45 -9.78
C SER A 63 1.97 -8.45 -8.63
N LEU A 64 2.36 -8.88 -7.42
CA LEU A 64 1.49 -8.86 -6.25
C LEU A 64 1.06 -7.42 -5.90
N ILE A 65 2.00 -6.49 -5.89
CA ILE A 65 1.73 -5.08 -5.60
C ILE A 65 0.82 -4.48 -6.68
N ASN A 66 1.15 -4.67 -7.95
CA ASN A 66 0.40 -4.15 -9.09
C ASN A 66 -1.03 -4.69 -9.14
N ASN A 67 -1.24 -5.98 -8.90
CA ASN A 67 -2.57 -6.57 -8.88
C ASN A 67 -3.44 -5.94 -7.78
N TRP A 68 -2.87 -5.73 -6.59
CA TRP A 68 -3.58 -5.07 -5.50
C TRP A 68 -3.91 -3.60 -5.82
N VAL A 69 -2.98 -2.87 -6.43
CA VAL A 69 -3.21 -1.47 -6.86
C VAL A 69 -4.28 -1.40 -7.94
N SER A 70 -4.24 -2.29 -8.92
CA SER A 70 -5.22 -2.39 -9.99
C SER A 70 -6.62 -2.63 -9.43
N GLU A 71 -6.76 -3.58 -8.50
CA GLU A 71 -8.04 -3.84 -7.81
C GLU A 71 -8.57 -2.58 -7.10
N LYS A 72 -7.69 -1.86 -6.38
CA LYS A 72 -8.08 -0.64 -5.64
C LYS A 72 -8.33 0.58 -6.51
N THR A 73 -7.95 0.51 -7.78
CA THR A 73 -8.13 1.60 -8.74
C THR A 73 -9.04 1.20 -9.89
N ARG A 74 -9.84 0.13 -9.73
CA ARG A 74 -10.79 -0.37 -10.72
C ARG A 74 -10.15 -0.61 -12.09
N GLY A 75 -8.93 -1.13 -12.09
CA GLY A 75 -8.15 -1.40 -13.29
C GLY A 75 -7.50 -0.18 -13.94
N LYS A 76 -7.57 1.02 -13.33
CA LYS A 76 -6.97 2.21 -13.93
C LYS A 76 -5.46 2.30 -13.74
N ILE A 77 -4.93 1.74 -12.66
CA ILE A 77 -3.49 1.67 -12.41
C ILE A 77 -3.05 0.21 -12.38
N GLU A 78 -2.66 -0.31 -13.54
CA GLU A 78 -2.28 -1.72 -13.70
C GLU A 78 -0.79 -1.99 -13.44
N LYS A 79 0.07 -0.99 -13.64
CA LYS A 79 1.53 -1.12 -13.48
C LYS A 79 2.06 0.10 -12.76
N LEU A 80 2.10 0.01 -11.43
CA LEU A 80 2.68 1.04 -10.57
C LEU A 80 4.19 0.83 -10.36
N ILE A 81 4.61 -0.42 -10.16
CA ILE A 81 5.99 -0.78 -9.84
C ILE A 81 6.51 -1.85 -10.79
N HIS A 82 7.78 -1.76 -11.17
CA HIS A 82 8.48 -2.73 -12.00
C HIS A 82 9.34 -3.66 -11.14
N SER A 83 9.66 -4.85 -11.67
CA SER A 83 10.56 -5.79 -10.98
C SER A 83 11.91 -5.17 -10.67
N ASN A 84 12.39 -4.27 -11.54
CA ASN A 84 13.70 -3.62 -11.40
C ASN A 84 13.75 -2.60 -10.26
N ASP A 85 12.59 -2.19 -9.74
CA ASP A 85 12.47 -1.28 -8.59
C ASP A 85 12.61 -2.03 -7.25
N ILE A 86 12.61 -3.37 -7.29
CA ILE A 86 12.68 -4.24 -6.12
C ILE A 86 14.00 -5.00 -6.15
N SER A 87 14.78 -4.84 -5.09
CA SER A 87 16.04 -5.56 -4.87
C SER A 87 15.94 -6.41 -3.60
N ARG A 88 16.89 -7.33 -3.40
CA ARG A 88 16.96 -8.11 -2.15
C ARG A 88 17.09 -7.23 -0.91
N ASP A 89 17.73 -6.07 -1.05
CA ASP A 89 17.96 -5.11 0.05
C ASP A 89 16.77 -4.19 0.29
N THR A 90 15.73 -4.27 -0.54
CA THR A 90 14.49 -3.51 -0.37
C THR A 90 13.82 -3.88 0.95
N SER A 91 13.94 -2.98 1.93
CA SER A 91 13.41 -3.24 3.27
C SER A 91 11.90 -3.02 3.36
N LEU A 92 11.41 -1.96 2.73
CA LEU A 92 10.02 -1.52 2.81
C LEU A 92 9.60 -0.81 1.51
N ILE A 93 8.36 -1.03 1.09
CA ILE A 93 7.69 -0.31 0.01
C ILE A 93 6.38 0.24 0.57
N LEU A 94 6.20 1.56 0.51
CA LEU A 94 4.92 2.21 0.81
C LEU A 94 4.20 2.48 -0.51
N VAL A 95 3.00 1.94 -0.65
CA VAL A 95 2.16 2.13 -1.82
C VAL A 95 0.95 2.96 -1.43
N ASN A 96 0.70 4.02 -2.20
CA ASN A 96 -0.50 4.83 -2.10
C ASN A 96 -1.12 4.94 -3.50
N ALA A 97 -2.40 4.62 -3.62
CA ALA A 97 -3.15 4.69 -4.86
C ALA A 97 -4.49 5.37 -4.58
N ILE A 98 -4.85 6.31 -5.44
CA ILE A 98 -6.08 7.10 -5.33
C ILE A 98 -6.79 7.03 -6.67
N TYR A 99 -8.06 6.65 -6.62
CA TYR A 99 -8.96 6.67 -7.76
C TYR A 99 -10.09 7.67 -7.52
N PHE A 100 -10.44 8.41 -8.58
CA PHE A 100 -11.50 9.40 -8.60
C PHE A 100 -12.47 9.07 -9.75
N ALA A 101 -13.77 9.15 -9.48
CA ALA A 101 -14.86 9.05 -10.45
C ALA A 101 -15.94 10.11 -10.19
#